data_AF-A0A0H1RDJ9-F1
#
_entry.id   AF-A0A0H1RDJ9-F1
#
_cell.length_a   1.000
_cell.length_b   1.000
_cell.length_c   1.000
_cell.angle_alpha   90.00
_cell.angle_beta   90.00
_cell.angle_gamma   90.00
#
_symmetry.space_group_name_H-M   'P 1'
#
loop_
_entity.id
_entity.type
_entity.pdbx_description
1 polymer ?
#
loop_
_entity_poly.entity_id
_entity_poly.type
_entity_poly.pdbx_seq_one_letter_code
_entity_poly.pdbx_strand_id
1 'polypeptide(L)' 'MAFDPFADEPRKTLGAHEIGQDLSMLSVDELDERIALLEKEIARLKEAKAAKENSRAAASAFFRLGQG' A
#
# COMPACT_ATOMS: atom_id res chain seq x y z
N MET A 1 16.96 -40.27 -6.26
CA MET A 1 16.06 -39.10 -6.10
C MET A 1 15.29 -38.93 -7.38
N ALA A 2 13.97 -39.03 -7.35
CA ALA A 2 13.11 -38.81 -8.51
C ALA A 2 12.94 -37.30 -8.72
N PHE A 3 13.14 -36.84 -9.95
CA PHE A 3 12.78 -35.50 -10.38
C PHE A 3 11.25 -35.43 -10.40
N ASP A 4 10.66 -34.72 -9.45
CA ASP A 4 9.23 -34.47 -9.40
C ASP A 4 8.93 -33.21 -10.25
N PRO A 5 8.31 -33.34 -11.44
CA PRO A 5 7.99 -32.21 -12.30
C PRO A 5 6.86 -31.33 -11.74
N PHE A 6 6.28 -31.69 -10.60
CA PHE A 6 5.24 -30.93 -9.89
C PHE A 6 5.71 -30.38 -8.54
N ALA A 7 7.01 -30.45 -8.25
CA ALA A 7 7.58 -29.73 -7.12
C ALA A 7 7.32 -28.23 -7.34
N ASP A 8 6.39 -27.69 -6.54
CA ASP A 8 5.95 -26.28 -6.52
C ASP A 8 7.20 -25.38 -6.56
N GLU A 9 7.47 -24.78 -7.72
CA GLU A 9 8.62 -23.87 -7.86
C GLU A 9 8.45 -22.76 -6.84
N PRO A 10 9.51 -22.34 -6.12
CA PRO A 10 9.39 -21.26 -5.16
C PRO A 10 8.84 -20.05 -5.89
N ARG A 11 7.56 -19.71 -5.60
CA ARG A 11 6.87 -18.55 -6.16
C ARG A 11 7.81 -17.38 -6.00
N LYS A 12 8.34 -16.89 -7.12
CA LYS A 12 9.23 -15.74 -7.14
C LYS A 12 8.50 -14.64 -6.40
N THR A 13 9.03 -14.25 -5.24
CA THR A 13 8.53 -13.08 -4.53
C THR A 13 8.69 -11.92 -5.51
N LEU A 14 7.57 -11.44 -6.06
CA LEU A 14 7.57 -10.27 -6.92
C LEU A 14 8.32 -9.18 -6.18
N GLY A 15 9.40 -8.68 -6.78
CA GLY A 15 10.20 -7.61 -6.19
C GLY A 15 9.27 -6.47 -5.76
N ALA A 16 9.66 -5.79 -4.67
CA ALA A 16 8.90 -4.66 -4.12
C ALA A 16 8.43 -3.76 -5.27
N HIS A 17 7.12 -3.49 -5.34
CA HIS A 17 6.55 -2.66 -6.40
C HIS A 17 7.22 -1.28 -6.41
N GLU A 18 7.67 -0.83 -7.58
CA GLU A 18 8.21 0.51 -7.80
C GLU A 18 7.25 1.39 -8.62
N ILE A 19 7.07 2.64 -8.17
CA ILE A 19 6.21 3.60 -8.86
C ILE A 19 6.84 4.00 -10.19
N GLY A 20 6.08 3.86 -11.28
CA GLY A 20 6.53 4.20 -12.62
C GLY A 20 7.45 3.15 -13.28
N GLN A 21 7.57 1.96 -12.68
CA GLN A 21 8.27 0.84 -13.32
C GLN A 21 7.62 0.44 -14.66
N ASP A 22 8.41 -0.14 -15.54
CA ASP A 22 7.88 -0.76 -16.77
C ASP A 22 6.98 -1.95 -16.43
N LEU A 23 5.86 -2.06 -17.15
CA LEU A 23 4.84 -3.10 -16.97
C LEU A 23 4.86 -4.14 -18.10
N SER A 24 5.70 -3.96 -19.12
CA SER A 24 5.69 -4.79 -20.34
C SER A 24 5.92 -6.28 -20.09
N MET A 25 6.61 -6.64 -19.01
CA MET A 25 6.94 -8.03 -18.63
C MET A 25 5.98 -8.63 -17.60
N LEU A 26 4.95 -7.91 -17.17
CA LEU A 26 4.01 -8.39 -16.16
C LEU A 26 2.82 -9.08 -16.80
N SER A 27 2.40 -10.18 -16.19
CA SER A 27 1.11 -10.81 -16.44
C SER A 27 -0.04 -9.99 -15.84
N VAL A 28 -1.26 -10.32 -16.27
CA VAL A 28 -2.50 -9.70 -15.73
C VAL A 28 -2.64 -9.98 -14.24
N ASP A 29 -2.38 -11.21 -13.80
CA ASP A 29 -2.50 -11.56 -12.38
C ASP A 29 -1.49 -10.79 -11.52
N GLU A 30 -0.25 -10.61 -11.99
CA GLU A 30 0.76 -9.78 -11.31
C GLU A 30 0.36 -8.30 -11.25
N LEU A 31 -0.34 -7.79 -12.26
CA LEU A 31 -0.90 -6.44 -12.25
C LEU A 31 -2.02 -6.31 -11.21
N ASP A 32 -2.93 -7.30 -11.14
CA ASP A 32 -4.03 -7.32 -10.16
C ASP A 32 -3.50 -7.39 -8.71
N GLU A 33 -2.50 -8.23 -8.45
CA GLU A 33 -1.84 -8.29 -7.14
C GLU A 33 -1.21 -6.94 -6.75
N ARG A 34 -0.55 -6.28 -7.70
CA ARG A 34 0.07 -4.97 -7.49
C ARG A 34 -0.96 -3.87 -7.25
N ILE A 35 -2.07 -3.86 -8.01
CA ILE A 35 -3.18 -2.93 -7.80
C ILE A 35 -3.75 -3.11 -6.40
N ALA A 36 -4.04 -4.34 -5.98
CA ALA A 36 -4.60 -4.62 -4.67
C ALA A 36 -3.68 -4.16 -3.51
N LEU A 37 -2.36 -4.29 -3.68
CA LEU A 37 -1.37 -3.78 -2.71
C LEU A 37 -1.40 -2.25 -2.64
N LEU A 38 -1.41 -1.57 -3.79
CA LEU A 38 -1.44 -0.11 -3.86
C LEU A 38 -2.74 0.47 -3.31
N GLU A 39 -3.88 -0.16 -3.55
CA GLU A 39 -5.17 0.27 -3.00
C GLU A 39 -5.20 0.21 -1.47
N LYS A 40 -4.65 -0.86 -0.89
CA LYS A 40 -4.48 -0.98 0.57
C LYS A 40 -3.58 0.13 1.12
N GLU A 41 -2.49 0.44 0.42
CA GLU A 41 -1.60 1.52 0.84
C GLU A 41 -2.28 2.90 0.73
N ILE A 42 -3.06 3.15 -0.32
CA ILE A 42 -3.87 4.36 -0.46
C ILE A 42 -4.86 4.48 0.70
N ALA A 43 -5.53 3.40 1.10
CA ALA A 43 -6.45 3.41 2.24
C ALA A 43 -5.73 3.78 3.54
N ARG A 44 -4.59 3.14 3.83
CA ARG A 44 -3.74 3.44 4.99
C ARG A 44 -3.32 4.91 5.02
N LEU A 45 -2.89 5.47 3.88
CA LEU A 45 -2.49 6.88 3.79
C LEU A 45 -3.66 7.84 4.04
N LYS A 46 -4.85 7.52 3.52
CA LYS A 46 -6.07 8.31 3.76
C LYS A 46 -6.44 8.32 5.25
N GLU A 47 -6.39 7.18 5.92
CA GLU A 47 -6.63 7.07 7.36
C GLU A 47 -5.64 7.90 8.18
N ALA A 48 -4.34 7.77 7.87
CA ALA A 48 -3.29 8.53 8.54
C ALA A 48 -3.45 10.04 8.32
N LYS A 49 -3.84 10.48 7.12
CA LYS A 49 -4.16 11.88 6.83
C LYS A 49 -5.34 12.36 7.68
N ALA A 50 -6.45 11.62 7.69
CA ALA A 50 -7.64 11.99 8.46
C ALA A 50 -7.35 12.12 9.96
N ALA A 51 -6.57 11.19 10.52
CA ALA A 51 -6.14 11.25 11.91
C ALA A 51 -5.33 12.54 12.21
N LYS A 52 -4.41 12.93 11.31
CA LYS A 52 -3.63 14.17 11.44
C LYS A 52 -4.50 15.42 11.33
N GLU A 53 -5.46 15.43 10.40
CA GLU A 53 -6.40 16.56 10.24
C GLU A 53 -7.29 16.75 11.48
N ASN A 54 -7.80 15.65 12.05
CA ASN A 54 -8.57 15.67 13.28
C ASN A 54 -7.76 16.19 14.46
N SER A 55 -6.50 15.75 14.59
CA SER A 55 -5.57 16.26 15.60
C SER A 55 -5.34 17.77 15.46
N ARG A 56 -5.13 18.25 14.23
CA ARG A 56 -4.95 19.69 13.95
C ARG A 56 -6.21 20.51 14.25
N ALA A 57 -7.39 19.99 13.94
CA ALA A 57 -8.67 20.65 14.21
C ALA A 57 -8.97 20.71 15.71
N ALA A 58 -8.69 19.64 16.46
CA ALA A 58 -8.80 19.64 17.91
C ALA A 58 -7.86 20.70 18.53
N ALA A 59 -6.59 20.71 18.13
CA ALA A 59 -5.61 21.68 18.63
C ALA A 59 -6.03 23.13 18.32
N SER A 60 -6.52 23.42 17.12
CA SER A 60 -6.96 24.78 16.77
C SER A 60 -8.18 25.24 17.57
N ALA A 61 -9.09 24.33 17.94
CA ALA A 61 -10.20 24.65 18.83
C ALA A 61 -9.72 25.00 20.25
N PHE A 62 -8.74 24.25 20.81
CA PHE A 62 -8.15 24.57 22.11
C PHE A 62 -7.50 25.96 22.14
N PHE A 63 -6.74 26.33 21.09
CA PHE A 63 -6.11 27.66 21.02
C PHE A 63 -7.13 28.80 20.89
N ARG A 64 -8.28 28.57 20.25
CA ARG A 64 -9.34 29.59 20.12
C ARG A 64 -10.11 29.84 21.42
N LEU A 65 -10.30 28.81 22.26
CA LEU A 65 -10.96 28.98 23.56
C LEU A 65 -10.05 29.63 24.62
N GLY A 66 -8.73 29.51 24.52
CA GLY A 66 -7.79 30.06 25.49
C GLY A 66 -7.37 31.52 25.28
N GLN A 67 -7.85 32.18 24.21
CA GLN A 67 -7.56 33.59 23.90
C GLN A 67 -8.74 34.55 24.19
N GLY A 68 -9.81 34.04 24.81
CA GLY A 68 -10.97 34.82 25.23
C GLY A 68 -10.96 35.10 26.73
#